data_AF-A0A2U9PAL7-F1
#
_entry.id   AF-A0A2U9PAL7-F1
#
_cell.length_a   1.000
_cell.length_b   1.000
_cell.length_c   1.000
_cell.angle_alpha   90.00
_cell.angle_beta   90.00
_cell.angle_gamma   90.00
#
_symmetry.space_group_name_H-M   'P 1'
#
loop_
_entity.id
_entity.type
_entity.pdbx_description
1 polymer ?
#
loop_
_entity_poly.entity_id
_entity_poly.type
_entity_poly.pdbx_seq_one_letter_code
_entity_poly.pdbx_strand_id
1 'polypeptide(L)'
;MTRIPQQIIREAIMAKWAEEIGPEAARVKALSDLQAGAVPPWQQKEISLTSYLVRKRLRDELPEPEKEGGRLYVLGFQGLRAVVKVGSTAAPERQFEKYETQARNLGYALVDGWVSAPVGTRSEAYRLEAMVLTNLHLFLNGHIDGGRIFEWFHGHDFEQIRQLVENPTELLHLTLERALARRSSRLTHLGAAAAAPLGTAIR
;
A
#
# COMPACT_ATOMS: atom_id res chain seq x y z
N MET A 1 -3.91 -39.96 20.36
CA MET A 1 -2.85 -39.01 19.94
C MET A 1 -3.51 -37.72 19.51
N THR A 2 -3.43 -36.68 20.33
CA THR A 2 -3.96 -35.34 20.02
C THR A 2 -3.04 -34.70 18.98
N ARG A 3 -3.54 -34.49 17.75
CA ARG A 3 -2.80 -33.74 16.73
C ARG A 3 -2.74 -32.29 17.19
N ILE A 4 -1.55 -31.82 17.53
CA ILE A 4 -1.32 -30.38 17.74
C ILE A 4 -1.61 -29.69 16.40
N PRO A 5 -2.51 -28.69 16.36
CA PRO A 5 -2.76 -27.94 15.14
C PRO A 5 -1.45 -27.34 14.59
N GLN A 6 -1.18 -27.50 13.29
CA GLN A 6 0.03 -26.98 12.64
C GLN A 6 0.22 -25.47 12.85
N GLN A 7 -0.89 -24.75 13.03
CA GLN A 7 -0.89 -23.32 13.34
C GLN A 7 -0.20 -23.02 14.68
N ILE A 8 -0.45 -23.80 15.73
CA ILE A 8 0.16 -23.61 17.06
C ILE A 8 1.67 -23.81 16.99
N ILE A 9 2.12 -24.82 16.23
CA ILE A 9 3.55 -25.08 16.02
C ILE A 9 4.20 -23.91 15.27
N ARG A 10 3.55 -23.40 14.22
CA ARG A 10 4.04 -22.25 13.45
C ARG A 10 4.13 -20.99 14.32
N GLU A 11 3.12 -20.71 15.12
CA GLU A 11 3.12 -19.56 16.02
C GLU A 11 4.24 -19.64 17.07
N ALA A 12 4.45 -20.83 17.66
CA ALA A 12 5.55 -21.05 18.61
C ALA A 12 6.95 -20.86 17.96
N ILE A 13 7.15 -21.35 16.73
CA ILE A 13 8.40 -21.16 15.99
C ILE A 13 8.64 -19.67 15.72
N MET A 14 7.61 -18.95 15.27
CA MET A 14 7.74 -17.52 14.95
C MET A 14 7.97 -16.67 16.20
N ALA A 15 7.32 -17.00 17.32
CA ALA A 15 7.57 -16.34 18.60
C ALA A 15 9.02 -16.52 19.06
N LYS A 16 9.54 -17.77 18.97
CA LYS A 16 10.95 -18.05 19.28
C LYS A 16 11.91 -17.27 18.38
N TRP A 17 11.65 -17.21 17.07
CA TRP A 17 12.49 -16.40 16.17
C TRP A 17 12.40 -14.90 16.46
N ALA A 18 11.23 -14.40 16.87
CA ALA A 18 11.08 -13.00 17.26
C ALA A 18 11.92 -12.67 18.51
N GLU A 19 12.00 -13.57 19.48
CA GLU A 19 12.85 -13.43 20.67
C GLU A 19 14.35 -13.52 20.33
N GLU A 20 14.74 -14.44 19.45
CA GLU A 20 16.14 -14.66 19.05
C GLU A 20 16.70 -13.52 18.19
N ILE A 21 15.93 -13.04 17.21
CA ILE A 21 16.40 -12.09 16.20
C ILE A 21 16.03 -10.65 16.59
N GLY A 22 14.86 -10.45 17.19
CA GLY A 22 14.26 -9.14 17.41
C GLY A 22 13.46 -8.65 16.19
N PRO A 23 12.27 -8.04 16.40
CA PRO A 23 11.40 -7.56 15.31
C PRO A 23 12.08 -6.60 14.34
N GLU A 24 12.80 -5.60 14.86
CA GLU A 24 13.41 -4.55 14.02
C GLU A 24 14.60 -5.08 13.22
N ALA A 25 15.46 -5.89 13.84
CA ALA A 25 16.59 -6.50 13.13
C ALA A 25 16.12 -7.45 12.02
N ALA A 26 15.05 -8.22 12.27
CA ALA A 26 14.42 -9.06 11.25
C ALA A 26 13.91 -8.21 10.08
N ARG A 27 13.22 -7.09 10.36
CA ARG A 27 12.71 -6.19 9.33
C ARG A 27 13.83 -5.58 8.49
N VAL A 28 14.86 -5.02 9.12
CA VAL A 28 16.02 -4.41 8.44
C VAL A 28 16.70 -5.42 7.51
N LYS A 29 16.96 -6.64 8.01
CA LYS A 29 17.57 -7.69 7.21
C LYS A 29 16.67 -8.15 6.06
N ALA A 30 15.38 -8.36 6.32
CA ALA A 30 14.42 -8.75 5.29
C ALA A 30 14.35 -7.71 4.16
N LEU A 31 14.28 -6.42 4.50
CA LEU A 31 14.27 -5.34 3.51
C LEU A 31 15.55 -5.35 2.66
N SER A 32 16.71 -5.45 3.30
CA SER A 32 18.00 -5.54 2.60
C SER A 32 18.05 -6.71 1.63
N ASP A 33 17.67 -7.91 2.07
CA ASP A 33 17.71 -9.13 1.25
C ASP A 33 16.72 -9.04 0.08
N LEU A 34 15.50 -8.53 0.31
CA LEU A 34 14.48 -8.37 -0.73
C LEU A 34 14.89 -7.33 -1.78
N GLN A 35 15.46 -6.20 -1.36
CA GLN A 35 15.99 -5.17 -2.25
C GLN A 35 17.19 -5.67 -3.06
N ALA A 36 17.97 -6.60 -2.51
CA ALA A 36 19.03 -7.31 -3.22
C ALA A 36 18.51 -8.39 -4.20
N GLY A 37 17.20 -8.63 -4.25
CA GLY A 37 16.56 -9.56 -5.17
C GLY A 37 16.38 -10.98 -4.64
N ALA A 38 16.28 -11.17 -3.31
CA ALA A 38 15.96 -12.47 -2.74
C ALA A 38 14.63 -13.03 -3.28
N VAL A 39 14.69 -14.24 -3.86
CA VAL A 39 13.54 -14.92 -4.45
C VAL A 39 13.00 -16.03 -3.54
N PRO A 40 11.69 -16.32 -3.60
CA PRO A 40 11.10 -17.45 -2.89
C PRO A 40 11.53 -18.81 -3.52
N PRO A 41 11.56 -19.91 -2.75
CA PRO A 41 11.30 -19.97 -1.31
C PRO A 41 12.43 -19.33 -0.51
N TRP A 42 12.08 -18.41 0.39
CA TRP A 42 13.06 -17.74 1.22
C TRP A 42 13.59 -18.71 2.29
N GLN A 43 14.87 -19.00 2.22
CA GLN A 43 15.56 -19.79 3.25
C GLN A 43 15.84 -18.92 4.49
N GLN A 44 15.76 -17.61 4.34
CA GLN A 44 15.97 -16.61 5.37
C GLN A 44 14.76 -16.55 6.32
N LYS A 45 15.03 -16.70 7.63
CA LYS A 45 13.99 -16.67 8.67
C LYS A 45 13.36 -15.28 8.79
N GLU A 46 14.15 -14.25 8.53
CA GLU A 46 13.83 -12.84 8.73
C GLU A 46 12.69 -12.38 7.82
N ILE A 47 12.66 -12.82 6.56
CA ILE A 47 11.58 -12.47 5.62
C ILE A 47 10.25 -13.08 6.08
N SER A 48 10.28 -14.37 6.43
CA SER A 48 9.09 -15.08 6.93
C SER A 48 8.60 -14.52 8.26
N LEU A 49 9.54 -14.17 9.15
CA LEU A 49 9.26 -13.56 10.44
C LEU A 49 8.65 -12.17 10.28
N THR A 50 9.19 -11.34 9.39
CA THR A 50 8.68 -9.98 9.13
C THR A 50 7.21 -10.03 8.67
N SER A 51 6.89 -10.84 7.66
CA SER A 51 5.50 -10.98 7.19
C SER A 51 4.58 -11.57 8.27
N TYR A 52 5.09 -12.45 9.14
CA TYR A 52 4.34 -12.95 10.30
C TYR A 52 4.04 -11.83 11.31
N LEU A 53 5.03 -11.04 11.70
CA LEU A 53 4.89 -9.98 12.69
C LEU A 53 3.92 -8.89 12.23
N VAL A 54 3.96 -8.53 10.94
CA VAL A 54 2.99 -7.59 10.35
C VAL A 54 1.57 -8.14 10.47
N ARG A 55 1.34 -9.40 10.09
CA ARG A 55 0.01 -10.01 10.20
C ARG A 55 -0.47 -10.13 11.63
N LYS A 56 0.42 -10.50 12.55
CA LYS A 56 0.11 -10.60 13.97
C LYS A 56 -0.35 -9.24 14.51
N ARG A 57 0.42 -8.18 14.25
CA ARG A 57 0.03 -6.81 14.65
C ARG A 57 -1.31 -6.41 14.04
N LEU A 58 -1.51 -6.62 12.74
CA LEU A 58 -2.78 -6.28 12.09
C LEU A 58 -3.95 -7.04 12.72
N ARG A 59 -3.79 -8.33 13.03
CA ARG A 59 -4.79 -9.13 13.75
C ARG A 59 -5.08 -8.54 15.13
N ASP A 60 -4.05 -8.19 15.88
CA ASP A 60 -4.20 -7.65 17.24
C ASP A 60 -4.89 -6.26 17.22
N GLU A 61 -4.74 -5.49 16.14
CA GLU A 61 -5.41 -4.20 15.89
C GLU A 61 -6.87 -4.33 15.40
N LEU A 62 -7.31 -5.55 15.05
CA LEU A 62 -8.64 -5.83 14.51
C LEU A 62 -9.54 -6.49 15.55
N PRO A 63 -10.45 -5.76 16.23
CA PRO A 63 -11.51 -6.39 17.01
C PRO A 63 -12.45 -7.20 16.09
N GLU A 64 -13.14 -8.20 16.66
CA GLU A 64 -13.82 -9.28 15.95
C GLU A 64 -14.58 -8.83 14.67
N PRO A 65 -14.31 -9.46 13.51
CA PRO A 65 -14.78 -9.01 12.19
C PRO A 65 -16.30 -9.11 12.00
N GLU A 66 -17.02 -9.83 12.87
CA GLU A 66 -18.44 -10.14 12.67
C GLU A 66 -19.41 -9.00 13.00
N LYS A 67 -18.95 -7.89 13.62
CA LYS A 67 -19.85 -6.85 14.14
C LYS A 67 -19.66 -5.43 13.61
N GLU A 68 -18.52 -5.08 13.01
CA GLU A 68 -18.16 -3.65 12.88
C GLU A 68 -18.18 -3.05 11.46
N GLY A 69 -18.43 -3.83 10.40
CA GLY A 69 -18.58 -3.30 9.04
C GLY A 69 -17.28 -3.25 8.23
N GLY A 70 -17.24 -2.41 7.18
CA GLY A 70 -16.13 -2.36 6.23
C GLY A 70 -14.97 -1.48 6.72
N ARG A 71 -13.74 -1.85 6.35
CA ARG A 71 -12.50 -1.13 6.69
C ARG A 71 -11.67 -0.88 5.45
N LEU A 72 -10.89 0.19 5.45
CA LEU A 72 -9.79 0.40 4.50
C LEU A 72 -8.53 -0.28 5.02
N TYR A 73 -7.64 -0.64 4.11
CA TYR A 73 -6.32 -1.15 4.46
C TYR A 73 -5.27 -0.67 3.47
N VAL A 74 -4.02 -0.66 3.94
CA VAL A 74 -2.82 -0.46 3.14
C VAL A 74 -1.82 -1.56 3.49
N LEU A 75 -1.31 -2.29 2.50
CA LEU A 75 -0.29 -3.32 2.69
C LEU A 75 0.98 -2.93 1.94
N GLY A 76 2.10 -2.89 2.63
CA GLY A 76 3.42 -2.62 2.06
C GLY A 76 4.15 -3.92 1.75
N PHE A 77 4.50 -4.11 0.49
CA PHE A 77 5.25 -5.26 0.01
C PHE A 77 6.62 -4.82 -0.49
N GLN A 78 7.65 -5.62 -0.18
CA GLN A 78 9.00 -5.42 -0.67
C GLN A 78 9.45 -6.62 -1.51
N GLY A 79 9.97 -6.33 -2.70
CA GLY A 79 10.78 -7.23 -3.52
C GLY A 79 11.97 -6.44 -4.06
N LEU A 80 12.32 -6.61 -5.34
CA LEU A 80 13.32 -5.74 -5.99
C LEU A 80 12.90 -4.25 -6.00
N ARG A 81 11.59 -4.01 -6.05
CA ARG A 81 10.98 -2.67 -5.89
C ARG A 81 9.91 -2.73 -4.80
N ALA A 82 9.64 -1.62 -4.14
CA ALA A 82 8.52 -1.53 -3.21
C ALA A 82 7.20 -1.52 -3.99
N VAL A 83 6.15 -2.11 -3.42
CA VAL A 83 4.78 -2.06 -3.94
C VAL A 83 3.83 -1.89 -2.79
N VAL A 84 2.92 -0.94 -2.91
CA VAL A 84 1.88 -0.70 -1.91
C VAL A 84 0.54 -1.12 -2.47
N LYS A 85 -0.22 -1.86 -1.68
CA LYS A 85 -1.58 -2.25 -2.02
C LYS A 85 -2.57 -1.51 -1.14
N VAL A 86 -3.59 -0.92 -1.76
CA VAL A 86 -4.70 -0.26 -1.06
C VAL A 86 -5.99 -1.02 -1.36
N GLY A 87 -6.91 -1.09 -0.40
CA GLY A 87 -8.27 -1.52 -0.70
C GLY A 87 -9.20 -1.50 0.51
N SER A 88 -10.36 -2.13 0.36
CA SER A 88 -11.30 -2.33 1.48
C SER A 88 -11.62 -3.81 1.74
N THR A 89 -12.00 -4.12 2.97
CA THR A 89 -12.39 -5.48 3.36
C THR A 89 -13.31 -5.47 4.58
N ALA A 90 -14.15 -6.49 4.67
CA ALA A 90 -14.88 -6.85 5.89
C ALA A 90 -14.27 -8.11 6.56
N ALA A 91 -13.30 -8.75 5.90
CA ALA A 91 -12.63 -9.98 6.36
C ALA A 91 -11.10 -9.85 6.17
N PRO A 92 -10.45 -8.98 6.96
CA PRO A 92 -9.04 -8.61 6.77
C PRO A 92 -8.08 -9.78 6.75
N GLU A 93 -8.15 -10.72 7.71
CA GLU A 93 -7.19 -11.82 7.78
C GLU A 93 -7.12 -12.68 6.52
N ARG A 94 -8.29 -13.18 6.07
CA ARG A 94 -8.39 -14.00 4.86
C ARG A 94 -7.94 -13.23 3.62
N GLN A 95 -8.26 -11.94 3.56
CA GLN A 95 -7.89 -11.09 2.45
C GLN A 95 -6.37 -10.88 2.41
N PHE A 96 -5.74 -10.62 3.56
CA PHE A 96 -4.31 -10.38 3.67
C PHE A 96 -3.49 -11.63 3.33
N GLU A 97 -3.92 -12.81 3.80
CA GLU A 97 -3.26 -14.08 3.46
C GLU A 97 -3.32 -14.37 1.94
N LYS A 98 -4.47 -14.08 1.32
CA LYS A 98 -4.63 -14.21 -0.14
C LYS A 98 -3.64 -13.30 -0.87
N TYR A 99 -3.56 -12.04 -0.49
CA TYR A 99 -2.67 -11.09 -1.18
C TYR A 99 -1.19 -11.36 -0.91
N GLU A 100 -0.83 -11.78 0.30
CA GLU A 100 0.54 -12.21 0.60
C GLU A 100 0.94 -13.41 -0.26
N THR A 101 0.04 -14.38 -0.45
CA THR A 101 0.30 -15.54 -1.32
C THR A 101 0.51 -15.10 -2.77
N GLN A 102 -0.33 -14.19 -3.28
CA GLN A 102 -0.19 -13.64 -4.62
C GLN A 102 1.13 -12.86 -4.79
N ALA A 103 1.45 -11.98 -3.84
CA ALA A 103 2.66 -11.18 -3.84
C ALA A 103 3.92 -12.05 -3.75
N ARG A 104 3.88 -13.10 -2.91
CA ARG A 104 4.98 -14.07 -2.77
C ARG A 104 5.29 -14.75 -4.09
N ASN A 105 4.28 -15.19 -4.85
CA ASN A 105 4.50 -15.81 -6.16
C ASN A 105 5.15 -14.87 -7.17
N LEU A 106 5.14 -13.57 -6.91
CA LEU A 106 5.78 -12.53 -7.72
C LEU A 106 7.11 -12.04 -7.13
N GLY A 107 7.61 -12.67 -6.07
CA GLY A 107 8.89 -12.31 -5.43
C GLY A 107 8.80 -11.18 -4.41
N TYR A 108 7.60 -10.92 -3.86
CA TYR A 108 7.40 -9.87 -2.86
C TYR A 108 7.00 -10.45 -1.50
N ALA A 109 7.53 -9.88 -0.42
CA ALA A 109 7.13 -10.19 0.95
C ALA A 109 6.38 -9.03 1.59
N LEU A 110 5.44 -9.33 2.49
CA LEU A 110 4.75 -8.32 3.29
C LEU A 110 5.72 -7.78 4.34
N VAL A 111 5.94 -6.47 4.36
CA VAL A 111 6.88 -5.80 5.27
C VAL A 111 6.23 -4.72 6.11
N ASP A 112 5.11 -4.16 5.66
CA ASP A 112 4.35 -3.14 6.38
C ASP A 112 2.85 -3.34 6.15
N GLY A 113 2.04 -2.72 7.01
CA GLY A 113 0.59 -2.79 6.91
C GLY A 113 -0.12 -1.74 7.76
N TRP A 114 -1.36 -1.44 7.41
CA TRP A 114 -2.23 -0.57 8.19
C TRP A 114 -3.68 -0.92 7.87
N VAL A 115 -4.55 -0.77 8.86
CA VAL A 115 -5.98 -0.96 8.73
C VAL A 115 -6.70 0.21 9.40
N SER A 116 -7.78 0.68 8.79
CA SER A 116 -8.57 1.75 9.39
C SER A 116 -9.46 1.23 10.53
N ALA A 117 -9.93 2.15 11.36
CA ALA A 117 -11.17 1.96 12.09
C ALA A 117 -12.32 1.63 11.13
N PRO A 118 -13.41 0.99 11.60
CA PRO A 118 -14.56 0.73 10.74
C PRO A 118 -15.16 2.02 10.17
N VAL A 119 -15.41 2.04 8.87
CA VAL A 119 -15.91 3.23 8.14
C VAL A 119 -17.40 3.12 7.78
N GLY A 120 -18.13 2.23 8.46
CA GLY A 120 -19.55 1.95 8.22
C GLY A 120 -19.78 0.59 7.57
N THR A 121 -20.80 0.47 6.73
CA THR A 121 -21.13 -0.76 6.02
C THR A 121 -20.07 -1.13 4.99
N ARG A 122 -20.10 -2.40 4.53
CA ARG A 122 -19.26 -2.85 3.41
C ARG A 122 -19.43 -1.99 2.15
N SER A 123 -20.65 -1.53 1.87
CA SER A 123 -20.93 -0.69 0.70
C SER A 123 -20.30 0.70 0.83
N GLU A 124 -20.29 1.28 2.03
CA GLU A 124 -19.68 2.58 2.31
C GLU A 124 -18.16 2.49 2.24
N ALA A 125 -17.55 1.44 2.81
CA ALA A 125 -16.12 1.20 2.68
C ALA A 125 -15.67 1.05 1.22
N TYR A 126 -16.46 0.34 0.40
CA TYR A 126 -16.17 0.18 -1.02
C TYR A 126 -16.29 1.49 -1.81
N ARG A 127 -17.29 2.32 -1.51
CA ARG A 127 -17.44 3.65 -2.11
C ARG A 127 -16.27 4.57 -1.72
N LEU A 128 -15.87 4.51 -0.45
CA LEU A 128 -14.72 5.26 0.06
C LEU A 128 -13.41 4.79 -0.60
N GLU A 129 -13.20 3.49 -0.74
CA GLU A 129 -12.07 2.91 -1.48
C GLU A 129 -12.01 3.43 -2.92
N ALA A 130 -13.13 3.39 -3.66
CA ALA A 130 -13.15 3.87 -5.04
C ALA A 130 -12.76 5.35 -5.16
N MET A 131 -13.23 6.19 -4.22
CA MET A 131 -12.83 7.59 -4.14
C MET A 131 -11.34 7.73 -3.83
N VAL A 132 -10.83 7.01 -2.82
CA VAL A 132 -9.42 7.05 -2.41
C VAL A 132 -8.52 6.63 -3.56
N LEU A 133 -8.78 5.48 -4.20
CA LEU A 133 -7.96 4.98 -5.30
C LEU A 133 -7.93 5.95 -6.49
N THR A 134 -9.08 6.55 -6.82
CA THR A 134 -9.16 7.57 -7.89
C THR A 134 -8.25 8.76 -7.57
N ASN A 135 -8.37 9.32 -6.37
CA ASN A 135 -7.56 10.47 -5.98
C ASN A 135 -6.09 10.11 -5.81
N LEU A 136 -5.75 8.91 -5.31
CA LEU A 136 -4.37 8.44 -5.26
C LEU A 136 -3.72 8.39 -6.64
N HIS A 137 -4.40 7.84 -7.65
CA HIS A 137 -3.88 7.83 -9.02
C HIS A 137 -3.68 9.25 -9.57
N LEU A 138 -4.67 10.11 -9.40
CA LEU A 138 -4.57 11.50 -9.85
C LEU A 138 -3.46 12.26 -9.12
N PHE A 139 -3.29 12.02 -7.83
CA PHE A 139 -2.28 12.66 -7.02
C PHE A 139 -0.88 12.14 -7.36
N LEU A 140 -0.67 10.82 -7.34
CA LEU A 140 0.64 10.19 -7.51
C LEU A 140 1.09 10.15 -8.98
N ASN A 141 0.23 9.68 -9.88
CA ASN A 141 0.55 9.47 -11.30
C ASN A 141 0.17 10.68 -12.15
N GLY A 142 -0.70 11.56 -11.65
CA GLY A 142 -1.20 12.70 -12.41
C GLY A 142 -2.31 12.39 -13.39
N HIS A 143 -2.66 11.12 -13.57
CA HIS A 143 -3.67 10.63 -14.50
C HIS A 143 -4.14 9.24 -14.05
N ILE A 144 -5.20 8.73 -14.68
CA ILE A 144 -5.68 7.37 -14.47
C ILE A 144 -5.21 6.53 -15.66
N ASP A 145 -4.36 5.54 -15.39
CA ASP A 145 -3.77 4.68 -16.41
C ASP A 145 -4.84 3.84 -17.13
N GLY A 146 -5.02 4.07 -18.44
CA GLY A 146 -5.91 3.26 -19.29
C GLY A 146 -7.38 3.23 -18.86
N GLY A 147 -7.84 4.20 -18.07
CA GLY A 147 -9.21 4.24 -17.53
C GLY A 147 -9.50 3.17 -16.48
N ARG A 148 -8.48 2.45 -15.98
CA ARG A 148 -8.61 1.46 -14.91
C ARG A 148 -8.01 2.02 -13.62
N ILE A 149 -8.75 1.85 -12.54
CA ILE A 149 -8.29 2.15 -11.18
C ILE A 149 -7.57 0.90 -10.67
N PHE A 150 -6.28 1.01 -10.40
CA PHE A 150 -5.48 -0.09 -9.85
C PHE A 150 -5.34 0.06 -8.34
N GLU A 151 -5.32 -1.09 -7.67
CA GLU A 151 -5.13 -1.17 -6.21
C GLU A 151 -3.65 -1.36 -5.81
N TRP A 152 -2.73 -1.45 -6.78
CA TRP A 152 -1.30 -1.70 -6.58
C TRP A 152 -0.46 -0.53 -7.10
N PHE A 153 0.31 0.09 -6.22
CA PHE A 153 1.13 1.26 -6.46
C PHE A 153 2.61 0.89 -6.40
N HIS A 154 3.22 0.70 -7.57
CA HIS A 154 4.61 0.28 -7.69
C HIS A 154 5.59 1.45 -7.53
N GLY A 155 6.65 1.25 -6.73
CA GLY A 155 7.70 2.25 -6.52
C GLY A 155 7.29 3.43 -5.62
N HIS A 156 6.12 3.36 -5.00
CA HIS A 156 5.65 4.37 -4.06
C HIS A 156 5.99 4.00 -2.62
N ASP A 157 6.17 5.03 -1.80
CA ASP A 157 6.44 4.88 -0.37
C ASP A 157 5.17 4.47 0.38
N PHE A 158 5.31 3.50 1.29
CA PHE A 158 4.21 2.98 2.09
C PHE A 158 3.62 4.05 3.00
N GLU A 159 4.48 4.80 3.71
CA GLU A 159 4.05 5.75 4.73
C GLU A 159 3.31 6.94 4.09
N GLN A 160 3.80 7.42 2.95
CA GLN A 160 3.09 8.42 2.14
C GLN A 160 1.69 7.95 1.75
N ILE A 161 1.56 6.74 1.18
CA ILE A 161 0.24 6.22 0.77
C ILE A 161 -0.65 6.01 1.99
N ARG A 162 -0.11 5.47 3.09
CA ARG A 162 -0.84 5.25 4.34
C ARG A 162 -1.46 6.55 4.84
N GLN A 163 -0.69 7.63 4.92
CA GLN A 163 -1.16 8.94 5.38
C GLN A 163 -2.28 9.51 4.50
N LEU A 164 -2.16 9.36 3.18
CA LEU A 164 -3.18 9.80 2.22
C LEU A 164 -4.47 8.98 2.30
N VAL A 165 -4.36 7.68 2.55
CA VAL A 165 -5.52 6.77 2.72
C VAL A 165 -6.21 7.01 4.05
N GLU A 166 -5.45 7.27 5.11
CA GLU A 166 -5.95 7.58 6.45
C GLU A 166 -6.74 8.90 6.47
N ASN A 167 -6.38 9.86 5.61
CA ASN A 167 -7.03 11.17 5.51
C ASN A 167 -7.62 11.43 4.10
N PRO A 168 -8.73 10.77 3.71
CA PRO A 168 -9.30 10.88 2.36
C PRO A 168 -9.69 12.31 1.95
N THR A 169 -10.14 13.13 2.90
CA THR A 169 -10.49 14.54 2.66
C THR A 169 -9.26 15.35 2.29
N GLU A 170 -8.15 15.17 3.00
CA GLU A 170 -6.88 15.84 2.69
C GLU A 170 -6.35 15.42 1.32
N LEU A 171 -6.40 14.12 1.01
CA LEU A 171 -6.04 13.60 -0.31
C LEU A 171 -6.84 14.28 -1.43
N LEU A 172 -8.15 14.48 -1.24
CA LEU A 172 -8.99 15.20 -2.21
C LEU A 172 -8.53 16.66 -2.37
N HIS A 173 -8.28 17.38 -1.27
CA HIS A 173 -7.78 18.75 -1.32
C HIS A 173 -6.45 18.84 -2.08
N LEU A 174 -5.47 17.99 -1.74
CA LEU A 174 -4.16 17.95 -2.40
C LEU A 174 -4.29 17.61 -3.90
N THR A 175 -5.21 16.73 -4.25
CA THR A 175 -5.48 16.37 -5.65
C THR A 175 -6.04 17.56 -6.43
N LEU A 176 -6.98 18.30 -5.84
CA LEU A 176 -7.57 19.50 -6.45
C LEU A 176 -6.54 20.62 -6.61
N GLU A 177 -5.74 20.89 -5.59
CA GLU A 177 -4.67 21.89 -5.64
C GLU A 177 -3.68 21.59 -6.77
N ARG A 178 -3.25 20.32 -6.89
CA ARG A 178 -2.34 19.89 -7.95
C ARG A 178 -2.96 20.03 -9.34
N ALA A 179 -4.25 19.73 -9.48
CA ALA A 179 -4.98 19.91 -10.73
C ALA A 179 -5.07 21.41 -11.12
N LEU A 180 -5.36 22.29 -10.16
CA LEU A 180 -5.41 23.74 -10.38
C LEU A 180 -4.04 24.30 -10.76
N ALA A 181 -2.97 23.89 -10.06
CA ALA A 181 -1.61 24.32 -10.36
C ALA A 181 -1.18 23.95 -11.79
N ARG A 182 -1.53 22.74 -12.27
CA ARG A 182 -1.27 22.31 -13.66
C ARG A 182 -2.05 23.11 -14.69
N ARG A 183 -3.26 23.56 -14.36
CA ARG A 183 -4.06 24.41 -15.27
C ARG A 183 -3.45 25.81 -15.36
N SER A 184 -3.05 26.38 -14.24
CA SER A 184 -2.40 27.70 -14.18
C SER A 184 -1.07 27.71 -14.94
N SER A 185 -0.23 26.67 -14.80
CA SER A 185 1.04 26.57 -15.53
C SER A 185 0.85 26.39 -17.04
N ARG A 186 -0.16 25.63 -17.48
CA ARG A 186 -0.50 25.54 -18.91
C ARG A 186 -0.95 26.88 -19.49
N LEU A 187 -1.72 27.66 -18.73
CA LEU A 187 -2.18 28.98 -19.18
C LEU A 187 -1.03 29.99 -19.29
N THR A 188 -0.07 29.99 -18.35
CA THR A 188 1.12 30.86 -18.44
C THR A 188 2.04 30.48 -19.60
N HIS A 189 2.21 29.18 -19.90
CA HIS A 189 2.99 28.74 -21.07
C HIS A 189 2.30 29.07 -22.41
N LEU A 190 0.98 28.98 -22.50
CA LEU A 190 0.22 29.39 -23.69
C LEU A 190 0.20 30.91 -23.88
N GLY A 191 0.12 31.68 -22.79
CA GLY A 191 0.23 33.14 -22.82
C GLY A 191 1.63 33.64 -23.22
N ALA A 192 2.69 32.96 -22.79
CA ALA A 192 4.06 33.28 -23.19
C ALA A 192 4.35 32.96 -24.67
N ALA A 193 3.76 31.90 -25.22
CA ALA A 193 3.88 31.56 -26.64
C ALA A 193 3.14 32.55 -27.56
N ALA A 194 2.07 33.19 -27.08
CA ALA A 194 1.35 34.22 -27.80
C ALA A 194 2.03 35.61 -27.75
N ALA A 195 3.09 35.76 -26.94
CA ALA A 195 3.85 37.00 -26.77
C ALA A 195 5.21 37.01 -27.49
N ALA A 196 5.41 36.14 -28.49
CA ALA A 196 6.52 36.31 -29.42
C ALA A 196 6.24 37.54 -30.29
N PRO A 197 7.09 38.59 -30.27
CA PRO A 197 6.88 39.74 -31.14
C PRO A 197 7.02 39.27 -32.60
N LEU A 198 6.01 39.58 -33.41
CA LEU A 198 6.13 39.61 -34.87
C LEU A 198 7.18 40.65 -35.22
N GLY A 199 8.45 40.23 -35.19
CA GLY A 199 9.60 41.00 -35.65
C GLY A 199 9.49 41.16 -37.15
N THR A 200 8.85 42.25 -37.53
CA THR A 200 8.95 43.04 -38.75
C THR A 200 10.03 42.57 -39.74
N ALA A 201 9.61 41.83 -40.76
CA ALA A 201 10.38 41.73 -42.00
C ALA A 201 10.28 43.09 -42.74
N ILE A 202 11.29 43.94 -42.58
CA ILE A 202 11.53 45.08 -43.47
C ILE A 202 12.96 44.97 -44.00
N ARG A 203 13.00 44.56 -45.27
CA ARG A 203 14.01 44.72 -46.33
C ARG A 203 15.46 44.31 -46.05
#